data_AF-A0A913YT07-F1
#
_entry.id   AF-A0A913YT07-F1
#
_cell.length_a   1.000
_cell.length_b   1.000
_cell.length_c   1.000
_cell.angle_alpha   90.00
_cell.angle_beta   90.00
_cell.angle_gamma   90.00
#
_symmetry.space_group_name_H-M   'P 1'
#
loop_
_entity.id
_entity.type
_entity.pdbx_description
1 polymer ?
#
loop_
_entity_poly.entity_id
_entity_poly.type
_entity_poly.pdbx_seq_one_letter_code
_entity_poly.pdbx_strand_id
1 'polypeptide(L)'
;MENYCSFYSIVNTSCSSYNRREKNSEATSIPLLNCTKDISSHKSSLAFSGVYNEKDLILLRSGLFGVDLHKQKQLIICSFHRSTLGIGWVRTSTKCSVPRSVARHKRKSVKGDRGISAKTSALIYEMTATLIPVGSGICRKCRDHFESIPSKEENDEDFQSMTSALGQMGLVS
;
A
#
# COMPACT_ATOMS: atom_id res chain seq x y z
N MET A 1 -27.99 -11.54 -8.27
CA MET A 1 -27.60 -10.21 -7.76
C MET A 1 -26.15 -9.98 -8.18
N GLU A 2 -25.89 -8.94 -8.95
CA GLU A 2 -24.54 -8.57 -9.33
C GLU A 2 -23.78 -8.13 -8.08
N ASN A 3 -22.78 -8.93 -7.70
CA ASN A 3 -21.92 -8.67 -6.54
C ASN A 3 -20.93 -7.55 -6.88
N TYR A 4 -21.43 -6.31 -6.94
CA TYR A 4 -20.61 -5.14 -7.19
C TYR A 4 -19.80 -4.80 -5.93
N CYS A 5 -18.53 -5.17 -5.98
CA CYS A 5 -17.50 -4.72 -5.06
C CYS A 5 -16.87 -3.44 -5.63
N SER A 6 -16.61 -2.44 -4.78
CA SER A 6 -15.96 -1.18 -5.19
C SER A 6 -14.59 -1.41 -5.83
N PHE A 7 -13.92 -2.50 -5.49
CA PHE A 7 -12.58 -2.82 -6.00
C PHE A 7 -12.57 -3.33 -7.44
N TYR A 8 -13.72 -3.70 -8.00
CA TYR A 8 -13.83 -4.04 -9.43
C TYR A 8 -13.27 -2.91 -10.30
N SER A 9 -13.76 -1.67 -10.08
CA SER A 9 -13.33 -0.50 -10.85
C SER A 9 -11.97 0.04 -10.39
N ILE A 10 -11.63 -0.08 -9.10
CA ILE A 10 -10.35 0.44 -8.57
C ILE A 10 -9.16 -0.33 -9.14
N VAL A 11 -9.22 -1.67 -9.16
CA VAL A 11 -8.09 -2.50 -9.62
C VAL A 11 -8.28 -3.05 -11.04
N ASN A 12 -9.41 -2.72 -11.68
CA ASN A 12 -9.78 -3.18 -13.01
C ASN A 12 -9.70 -4.71 -13.18
N THR A 13 -10.22 -5.45 -12.19
CA THR A 13 -10.30 -6.92 -12.23
C THR A 13 -11.69 -7.39 -11.81
N SER A 14 -12.20 -8.43 -12.47
CA SER A 14 -13.53 -9.00 -12.17
C SER A 14 -13.63 -9.54 -10.74
N CYS A 15 -14.81 -9.40 -10.14
CA CYS A 15 -15.18 -10.18 -8.96
C CYS A 15 -15.22 -11.66 -9.34
N SER A 16 -14.75 -12.54 -8.47
CA SER A 16 -14.88 -13.98 -8.64
C SER A 16 -15.55 -14.59 -7.43
N SER A 17 -16.37 -15.62 -7.64
CA SER A 17 -16.87 -16.48 -6.56
C SER A 17 -15.79 -17.45 -6.07
N TYR A 18 -14.73 -17.66 -6.86
CA TYR A 18 -13.64 -18.56 -6.50
C TYR A 18 -12.65 -17.86 -5.58
N ASN A 19 -12.63 -18.29 -4.31
CA ASN A 19 -11.58 -17.93 -3.36
C ASN A 19 -10.77 -19.19 -3.01
N ARG A 20 -9.51 -19.28 -3.46
CA ARG A 20 -8.63 -20.44 -3.22
C ARG A 20 -8.52 -20.81 -1.74
N ARG A 21 -8.63 -19.83 -0.82
CA ARG A 21 -8.54 -20.04 0.63
C ARG A 21 -9.89 -20.31 1.31
N GLU A 22 -11.00 -20.04 0.64
CA GLU A 22 -12.34 -20.25 1.18
C GLU A 22 -13.15 -21.02 0.14
N LYS A 23 -12.90 -22.33 0.06
CA LYS A 23 -13.44 -23.25 -0.96
C LYS A 23 -14.96 -23.40 -0.99
N ASN A 24 -15.69 -22.70 -0.13
CA ASN A 24 -17.14 -22.87 0.05
C ASN A 24 -17.86 -21.60 0.55
N SER A 25 -17.23 -20.42 0.50
CA SER A 25 -17.94 -19.19 0.87
C SER A 25 -18.71 -18.65 -0.33
N GLU A 26 -20.01 -18.51 -0.14
CA GLU A 26 -20.85 -17.68 -1.00
C GLU A 26 -20.19 -16.30 -1.14
N ALA A 27 -20.23 -15.74 -2.36
CA ALA A 27 -19.54 -14.49 -2.70
C ALA A 27 -20.19 -13.30 -1.99
N THR A 28 -19.91 -13.17 -0.69
CA THR A 28 -20.43 -12.12 0.16
C THR A 28 -19.52 -10.90 0.06
N SER A 29 -20.15 -9.74 -0.07
CA SER A 29 -19.48 -8.45 -0.04
C SER A 29 -19.78 -7.79 1.30
N ILE A 30 -18.74 -7.22 1.93
CA ILE A 30 -18.84 -6.56 3.23
C ILE A 30 -18.27 -5.15 3.14
N PRO A 31 -18.65 -4.23 4.04
CA PRO A 31 -17.96 -2.95 4.18
C PRO A 31 -16.46 -3.15 4.44
N LEU A 32 -15.60 -2.34 3.82
CA LEU A 32 -14.15 -2.42 4.01
C LEU A 32 -13.75 -2.31 5.48
N LEU A 33 -14.47 -1.49 6.25
CA LEU A 33 -14.22 -1.29 7.68
C LEU A 33 -14.38 -2.58 8.52
N ASN A 34 -15.09 -3.58 8.00
CA ASN A 34 -15.25 -4.89 8.65
C ASN A 34 -14.10 -5.86 8.31
N CYS A 35 -13.08 -5.41 7.58
CA CYS A 35 -11.86 -6.18 7.35
C CYS A 35 -10.89 -6.05 8.53
N THR A 36 -10.90 -7.05 9.41
CA THR A 36 -10.18 -7.07 10.70
C THR A 36 -9.27 -8.28 10.90
N LYS A 37 -8.91 -9.04 9.85
CA LYS A 37 -7.99 -10.18 9.98
C LYS A 37 -6.62 -9.71 10.48
N ASP A 38 -5.99 -10.49 11.37
CA ASP A 38 -4.60 -10.22 11.78
C ASP A 38 -3.65 -10.38 10.58
N ILE A 39 -2.72 -9.44 10.45
CA ILE A 39 -1.74 -9.39 9.36
C ILE A 39 -0.30 -9.61 9.85
N SER A 40 -0.09 -9.87 11.14
CA SER A 40 1.24 -9.90 11.75
C SER A 40 2.14 -10.96 11.13
N SER A 41 1.64 -12.20 11.01
CA SER A 41 2.37 -13.30 10.35
C SER A 41 2.67 -13.01 8.88
N HIS A 42 1.69 -12.42 8.17
CA HIS A 42 1.82 -12.06 6.76
C HIS A 42 2.90 -10.99 6.52
N LYS A 43 2.94 -9.96 7.37
CA LYS A 43 3.98 -8.92 7.37
C LYS A 43 5.36 -9.51 7.63
N SER A 44 5.48 -10.36 8.64
CA SER A 44 6.75 -10.99 9.00
C SER A 44 7.28 -11.90 7.88
N SER A 45 6.41 -12.69 7.26
CA SER A 45 6.77 -13.59 6.15
C SER A 45 7.32 -12.84 4.93
N LEU A 46 6.73 -11.69 4.61
CA LEU A 46 7.16 -10.87 3.46
C LEU A 46 8.17 -9.77 3.84
N ALA A 47 8.45 -9.61 5.14
CA ALA A 47 9.37 -8.64 5.73
C ALA A 47 9.17 -7.19 5.22
N PHE A 48 7.98 -6.62 5.45
CA PHE A 48 7.65 -5.22 5.13
C PHE A 48 6.98 -4.49 6.31
N SER A 49 7.00 -3.16 6.26
CA SER A 49 6.53 -2.25 7.33
C SER A 49 5.56 -1.17 6.81
N GLY A 50 5.00 -0.37 7.73
CA GLY A 50 4.10 0.75 7.43
C GLY A 50 2.64 0.36 7.19
N VAL A 51 2.22 -0.82 7.65
CA VAL A 51 0.82 -1.31 7.53
C VAL A 51 0.37 -1.84 8.88
N TYR A 52 -0.80 -1.40 9.36
CA TYR A 52 -1.25 -1.69 10.73
C TYR A 52 -2.39 -2.72 10.80
N ASN A 53 -3.27 -2.74 9.80
CA ASN A 53 -4.46 -3.60 9.80
C ASN A 53 -4.81 -4.10 8.39
N GLU A 54 -5.79 -4.99 8.28
CA GLU A 54 -6.19 -5.61 7.00
C GLU A 54 -6.70 -4.59 5.98
N LYS A 55 -7.52 -3.61 6.39
CA LYS A 55 -8.03 -2.57 5.47
C LYS A 55 -6.90 -1.71 4.89
N ASP A 56 -5.91 -1.31 5.69
CA ASP A 56 -4.75 -0.56 5.20
C ASP A 56 -3.97 -1.39 4.16
N LEU A 57 -3.79 -2.68 4.43
CA LEU A 57 -3.12 -3.60 3.50
C LEU A 57 -3.85 -3.66 2.15
N ILE A 58 -5.19 -3.75 2.19
CA ILE A 58 -6.04 -3.79 1.00
C ILE A 58 -5.93 -2.48 0.21
N LEU A 59 -6.08 -1.33 0.87
CA LEU A 59 -6.03 -0.01 0.24
C LEU A 59 -4.68 0.25 -0.43
N LEU A 60 -3.58 -0.03 0.27
CA LEU A 60 -2.23 0.16 -0.27
C LEU A 60 -1.97 -0.72 -1.49
N ARG A 61 -2.51 -1.94 -1.52
CA ARG A 61 -2.36 -2.86 -2.67
C ARG A 61 -3.31 -2.58 -3.82
N SER A 62 -4.37 -1.82 -3.57
CA SER A 62 -5.24 -1.30 -4.63
C SER A 62 -4.76 0.05 -5.17
N GLY A 63 -3.64 0.59 -4.68
CA GLY A 63 -3.13 1.90 -5.08
C GLY A 63 -3.88 3.09 -4.47
N LEU A 64 -4.68 2.85 -3.43
CA LEU A 64 -5.42 3.87 -2.70
C LEU A 64 -4.58 4.31 -1.49
N PHE A 65 -3.72 5.31 -1.71
CA PHE A 65 -2.86 5.89 -0.67
C PHE A 65 -3.57 7.07 0.02
N GLY A 66 -3.42 7.20 1.34
CA GLY A 66 -3.89 8.39 2.09
C GLY A 66 -5.40 8.64 2.04
N VAL A 67 -6.22 7.61 1.86
CA VAL A 67 -7.67 7.76 1.74
C VAL A 67 -8.31 8.12 3.08
N ASP A 68 -9.11 9.19 3.10
CA ASP A 68 -9.84 9.61 4.29
C ASP A 68 -10.91 8.60 4.76
N LEU A 69 -11.34 8.75 6.00
CA LEU A 69 -12.30 7.83 6.62
C LEU A 69 -13.68 7.87 5.93
N HIS A 70 -14.10 9.01 5.38
CA HIS A 70 -15.40 9.14 4.72
C HIS A 70 -15.46 8.29 3.45
N LYS A 71 -14.41 8.36 2.61
CA LYS A 71 -14.28 7.49 1.43
C LYS A 71 -14.12 6.03 1.83
N GLN A 72 -13.36 5.72 2.89
CA GLN A 72 -13.25 4.33 3.38
C GLN A 72 -14.61 3.72 3.78
N LYS A 73 -15.51 4.50 4.40
CA LYS A 73 -16.86 4.05 4.79
C LYS A 73 -17.73 3.63 3.60
N GLN A 74 -17.47 4.19 2.42
CA GLN A 74 -18.24 3.92 1.20
C GLN A 74 -17.73 2.69 0.43
N LEU A 75 -16.55 2.17 0.78
CA LEU A 75 -15.96 1.04 0.07
C LEU A 75 -16.54 -0.29 0.55
N ILE A 76 -16.97 -1.10 -0.42
CA ILE A 76 -17.47 -2.46 -0.22
C ILE A 76 -16.51 -3.41 -0.91
N ILE A 77 -16.14 -4.51 -0.23
CA ILE A 77 -15.19 -5.49 -0.75
C ILE A 77 -15.78 -6.91 -0.76
N CYS A 78 -15.63 -7.62 -1.88
CA CYS A 78 -16.00 -9.02 -1.99
C CYS A 78 -14.92 -9.94 -1.41
N SER A 79 -15.30 -11.17 -1.06
CA SER A 79 -14.37 -12.19 -0.55
C SER A 79 -13.15 -12.41 -1.45
N PHE A 80 -13.31 -12.37 -2.78
CA PHE A 80 -12.22 -12.51 -3.74
C PHE A 80 -11.21 -11.35 -3.70
N HIS A 81 -11.67 -10.09 -3.80
CA HIS A 81 -10.77 -8.93 -3.71
C HIS A 81 -10.15 -8.81 -2.32
N ARG A 82 -10.89 -9.12 -1.25
CA ARG A 82 -10.36 -9.17 0.12
C ARG A 82 -9.23 -10.18 0.24
N SER A 83 -9.38 -11.35 -0.37
CA SER A 83 -8.33 -12.38 -0.40
C SER A 83 -7.12 -11.92 -1.22
N THR A 84 -7.34 -11.50 -2.47
CA THR A 84 -6.27 -11.17 -3.42
C THR A 84 -5.52 -9.89 -3.08
N LEU A 85 -6.15 -8.92 -2.41
CA LEU A 85 -5.50 -7.69 -1.94
C LEU A 85 -5.02 -7.83 -0.49
N GLY A 86 -5.70 -8.61 0.36
CA GLY A 86 -5.33 -8.83 1.75
C GLY A 86 -4.30 -9.97 1.94
N ILE A 87 -4.50 -10.78 2.96
CA ILE A 87 -3.55 -11.85 3.35
C ILE A 87 -3.42 -12.98 2.33
N GLY A 88 -4.36 -13.10 1.38
CA GLY A 88 -4.36 -14.09 0.30
C GLY A 88 -3.33 -13.79 -0.78
N TRP A 89 -2.92 -12.53 -0.92
CA TRP A 89 -1.87 -12.11 -1.83
C TRP A 89 -0.55 -12.80 -1.51
N VAL A 90 0.18 -13.19 -2.56
CA VAL A 90 1.52 -13.77 -2.42
C VAL A 90 2.49 -13.09 -3.37
N ARG A 91 3.76 -13.02 -2.97
CA ARG A 91 4.82 -12.47 -3.82
C ARG A 91 5.03 -13.41 -5.01
N THR A 92 4.85 -12.90 -6.22
CA THR A 92 4.99 -13.68 -7.47
C THR A 92 6.44 -13.84 -7.93
N SER A 93 7.35 -13.00 -7.42
CA SER A 93 8.76 -12.97 -7.84
C SER A 93 9.69 -12.74 -6.66
N THR A 94 10.80 -13.48 -6.58
CA THR A 94 11.85 -13.27 -5.57
C THR A 94 12.81 -12.13 -5.94
N LYS A 95 12.56 -11.42 -7.06
CA LYS A 95 13.40 -10.34 -7.57
C LYS A 95 12.91 -8.97 -7.06
N CYS A 96 13.80 -7.98 -7.12
CA CYS A 96 13.47 -6.58 -6.93
C CYS A 96 12.40 -6.17 -7.95
N SER A 97 11.31 -5.60 -7.44
CA SER A 97 10.13 -5.18 -8.21
C SER A 97 10.12 -3.67 -8.50
N VAL A 98 11.17 -2.95 -8.07
CA VAL A 98 11.31 -1.52 -8.32
C VAL A 98 11.48 -1.27 -9.82
N PRO A 99 10.67 -0.39 -10.45
CA PRO A 99 10.80 -0.06 -11.87
C PRO A 99 12.19 0.44 -12.22
N ARG A 100 12.68 0.09 -13.41
CA ARG A 100 14.06 0.45 -13.82
C ARG A 100 14.33 1.94 -13.85
N SER A 101 13.32 2.76 -14.13
CA SER A 101 13.42 4.22 -14.13
C SER A 101 13.86 4.79 -12.78
N VAL A 102 13.55 4.12 -11.68
CA VAL A 102 13.85 4.57 -10.30
C VAL A 102 14.70 3.57 -9.51
N ALA A 103 15.09 2.45 -10.12
CA ALA A 103 15.93 1.45 -9.47
C ALA A 103 17.38 1.92 -9.34
N ARG A 104 17.99 1.68 -8.17
CA ARG A 104 19.41 1.99 -7.89
C ARG A 104 20.38 0.84 -8.13
N HIS A 105 19.90 -0.28 -8.65
CA HIS A 105 20.74 -1.40 -9.04
C HIS A 105 21.01 -1.43 -10.55
N LYS A 106 22.26 -1.68 -10.94
CA LYS A 106 22.67 -1.71 -12.35
C LYS A 106 22.20 -2.95 -13.12
N ARG A 107 22.13 -4.10 -12.43
CA ARG A 107 21.75 -5.37 -13.07
C ARG A 107 20.26 -5.39 -13.39
N LYS A 108 19.90 -6.01 -14.51
CA LYS A 108 18.52 -6.15 -14.97
C LYS A 108 17.62 -6.91 -13.99
N SER A 109 18.19 -7.82 -13.20
CA SER A 109 17.51 -8.69 -12.24
C SER A 109 18.38 -8.83 -11.00
N VAL A 110 17.85 -8.46 -9.84
CA VAL A 110 18.51 -8.57 -8.53
C VAL A 110 17.55 -9.21 -7.55
N LYS A 111 18.03 -10.06 -6.64
CA LYS A 111 17.20 -10.67 -5.59
C LYS A 111 16.65 -9.57 -4.67
N GLY A 112 15.36 -9.66 -4.34
CA GLY A 112 14.77 -8.88 -3.26
C GLY A 112 15.00 -9.59 -1.92
N ASP A 113 15.61 -8.90 -0.97
CA ASP A 113 15.90 -9.41 0.37
C ASP A 113 14.80 -9.07 1.39
N ARG A 114 14.01 -8.03 1.13
CA ARG A 114 12.85 -7.61 1.96
C ARG A 114 11.62 -7.33 1.09
N GLY A 115 10.51 -7.02 1.74
CA GLY A 115 9.28 -6.54 1.10
C GLY A 115 9.24 -5.02 1.02
N ILE A 116 8.63 -4.49 -0.04
CA ILE A 116 8.34 -3.06 -0.21
C ILE A 116 7.40 -2.60 0.90
N SER A 117 7.80 -1.55 1.62
CA SER A 117 7.00 -0.90 2.68
C SER A 117 5.89 -0.01 2.09
N ALA A 118 4.95 0.41 2.92
CA ALA A 118 3.90 1.34 2.52
C ALA A 118 4.46 2.67 1.95
N LYS A 119 5.40 3.30 2.67
CA LYS A 119 6.09 4.53 2.23
C LYS A 119 6.74 4.34 0.86
N THR A 120 7.51 3.26 0.68
CA THR A 120 8.21 3.00 -0.58
C THR A 120 7.24 2.71 -1.73
N SER A 121 6.15 1.97 -1.49
CA SER A 121 5.12 1.72 -2.51
C SER A 121 4.46 3.02 -2.98
N ALA A 122 4.10 3.91 -2.05
CA ALA A 122 3.54 5.21 -2.35
C ALA A 122 4.51 6.10 -3.15
N LEU A 123 5.79 6.18 -2.74
CA LEU A 123 6.81 6.95 -3.45
C LEU A 123 7.05 6.43 -4.87
N ILE A 124 7.15 5.11 -5.06
CA ILE A 124 7.30 4.53 -6.40
C ILE A 124 6.08 4.88 -7.26
N TYR A 125 4.88 4.77 -6.71
CA TYR A 125 3.65 5.12 -7.43
C TYR A 125 3.63 6.60 -7.83
N GLU A 126 3.97 7.49 -6.90
CA GLU A 126 4.06 8.93 -7.17
C GLU A 126 5.08 9.26 -8.28
N MET A 127 6.26 8.64 -8.24
CA MET A 127 7.33 8.92 -9.20
C MET A 127 7.09 8.29 -10.59
N THR A 128 6.32 7.20 -10.68
CA THR A 128 6.29 6.36 -11.89
C THR A 128 4.89 6.02 -12.41
N ALA A 129 3.84 6.42 -11.69
CA ALA A 129 2.45 5.98 -11.90
C ALA A 129 2.28 4.44 -11.94
N THR A 130 3.30 3.68 -11.53
CA THR A 130 3.30 2.21 -11.55
C THR A 130 3.08 1.69 -10.15
N LEU A 131 1.95 1.03 -9.92
CA LEU A 131 1.64 0.46 -8.62
C LEU A 131 2.48 -0.79 -8.38
N ILE A 132 3.32 -0.74 -7.35
CA ILE A 132 4.03 -1.92 -6.84
C ILE A 132 3.41 -2.31 -5.49
N PRO A 133 2.70 -3.45 -5.39
CA PRO A 133 2.02 -3.87 -4.16
C PRO A 133 2.99 -4.01 -2.97
N VAL A 134 2.57 -3.57 -1.79
CA VAL A 134 3.36 -3.75 -0.55
C VAL A 134 3.65 -5.24 -0.28
N GLY A 135 4.86 -5.53 0.19
CA GLY A 135 5.39 -6.88 0.36
C GLY A 135 6.06 -7.48 -0.89
N SER A 136 5.99 -6.82 -2.05
CA SER A 136 6.78 -7.17 -3.25
C SER A 136 8.28 -7.09 -2.98
N GLY A 137 9.09 -7.85 -3.72
CA GLY A 137 10.53 -7.90 -3.44
C GLY A 137 11.22 -6.56 -3.67
N ILE A 138 12.06 -6.13 -2.73
CA ILE A 138 12.98 -4.99 -2.89
C ILE A 138 14.38 -5.44 -2.52
N CYS A 139 15.38 -5.01 -3.29
CA CYS A 139 16.78 -5.24 -2.95
C CYS A 139 17.32 -4.12 -2.05
N ARG A 140 18.31 -4.44 -1.23
CA ARG A 140 19.00 -3.50 -0.34
C ARG A 140 19.30 -2.13 -0.95
N LYS A 141 19.94 -2.07 -2.14
CA LYS A 141 20.29 -0.79 -2.78
C LYS A 141 19.09 0.12 -3.06
N CYS A 142 17.97 -0.44 -3.47
CA CYS A 142 16.76 0.34 -3.68
C CYS A 142 16.11 0.72 -2.35
N ARG A 143 16.07 -0.22 -1.38
CA ARG A 143 15.51 0.05 -0.06
C ARG A 143 16.22 1.22 0.62
N ASP A 144 17.55 1.16 0.70
CA ASP A 144 18.36 2.19 1.34
C ASP A 144 18.14 3.57 0.66
N HIS A 145 17.92 3.59 -0.66
CA HIS A 145 17.61 4.83 -1.39
C HIS A 145 16.22 5.40 -1.06
N PHE A 146 15.18 4.57 -1.00
CA PHE A 146 13.84 5.07 -0.68
C PHE A 146 13.69 5.41 0.81
N GLU A 147 14.46 4.77 1.68
CA GLU A 147 14.55 5.11 3.11
C GLU A 147 15.21 6.48 3.33
N SER A 148 16.17 6.88 2.48
CA SER A 148 16.82 8.19 2.55
C SER A 148 15.97 9.35 2.02
N ILE A 149 14.80 9.08 1.44
CA ILE A 149 13.90 10.15 0.96
C ILE A 149 13.03 10.59 2.16
N PRO A 150 13.09 11.87 2.57
CA PRO A 150 12.29 12.37 3.68
C PRO A 150 10.79 12.25 3.38
N SER A 151 10.00 12.04 4.43
CA SER A 151 8.54 11.99 4.29
C SER A 151 8.00 13.39 4.11
N LYS A 152 6.91 13.58 3.34
CA LYS A 152 6.26 14.89 3.22
C LYS A 152 5.84 15.48 4.58
N GLU A 153 5.50 14.62 5.54
CA GLU A 153 5.14 15.00 6.92
C GLU A 153 6.27 15.73 7.69
N GLU A 154 7.54 15.50 7.35
CA GLU A 154 8.67 16.20 8.02
C GLU A 154 8.83 17.65 7.53
N ASN A 155 8.37 17.97 6.31
CA ASN A 155 8.52 19.33 5.76
C ASN A 155 7.42 20.29 6.25
N ASP A 156 6.27 19.77 6.69
CA ASP A 156 5.17 20.60 7.18
C ASP A 156 5.43 21.09 8.62
N GLU A 157 6.06 20.27 9.47
CA GLU A 157 6.46 20.68 10.83
C GLU A 157 7.52 21.79 10.82
N ASP A 158 8.47 21.76 9.88
CA ASP A 158 9.47 22.82 9.70
C ASP A 158 8.83 24.13 9.21
N PHE A 159 7.80 24.08 8.36
CA PHE A 159 7.07 25.26 7.91
C PHE A 159 6.15 25.85 9.00
N GLN A 160 5.53 25.00 9.83
CA GLN A 160 4.75 25.42 10.99
C GLN A 160 5.61 25.97 12.14
N SER A 161 6.83 25.47 12.30
CA SER A 161 7.82 26.01 13.25
C SER A 161 8.33 27.40 12.81
N MET A 162 8.60 27.60 11.51
CA MET A 162 9.03 28.90 10.98
C MET A 162 7.93 29.98 11.01
N THR A 163 6.68 29.64 10.72
CA THR A 163 5.54 30.59 10.77
C THR A 163 5.19 31.01 12.20
N SER A 164 5.37 30.10 13.17
CA SER A 164 5.19 30.41 14.61
C SER A 164 6.28 31.33 15.17
N ALA A 165 7.52 31.24 14.66
CA ALA A 165 8.62 32.11 15.06
C ALA A 165 8.47 33.56 14.54
N LEU A 166 7.93 33.75 13.33
CA LEU A 166 7.66 35.08 12.77
C LEU A 166 6.44 35.76 13.44
N GLY A 167 5.47 34.98 13.91
CA GLY A 167 4.34 35.50 14.70
C GLY A 167 4.71 36.06 16.08
N GLN A 168 5.87 35.67 16.64
CA GLN A 168 6.37 36.19 17.93
C GLN A 168 7.18 37.48 17.81
N MET A 169 7.47 37.95 16.59
CA MET A 169 8.21 39.21 16.35
C MET A 169 7.34 40.40 15.92
N GLY A 170 6.02 40.28 15.91
CA GLY A 170 5.12 41.43 15.82
C GLY A 170 5.21 42.27 14.52
N LEU A 171 5.54 41.66 13.38
CA LEU A 171 5.64 42.35 12.09
C LEU A 171 4.56 41.90 11.09
N VAL A 172 3.31 41.84 11.54
CA VAL A 172 2.14 41.97 10.66
C VAL A 172 1.16 42.91 11.34
N SER A 173 1.11 44.16 10.88
CA SER A 173 0.02 45.11 11.12
C SER A 173 -0.83 45.20 9.87
#